data_AF-A0A526YEY3-F1
#
_entry.id   AF-A0A526YEY3-F1
#
_cell.length_a   1.000
_cell.length_b   1.000
_cell.length_c   1.000
_cell.angle_alpha   90.00
_cell.angle_beta   90.00
_cell.angle_gamma   90.00
#
_symmetry.space_group_name_H-M   'P 1'
#
loop_
_entity.id
_entity.type
_entity.pdbx_description
1 polymer ?
#
loop_
_entity_poly.entity_id
_entity_poly.type
_entity_poly.pdbx_seq_one_letter_code
_entity_poly.pdbx_strand_id
1 'polypeptide(L)'
;RRHADEVNALKLGLDLGMTLIDTAEMYASGGAEEVVADAIAGRRDEVFLVSKVLPSNASRTGVPAACEASLRHLRTDRIDLYLLHWPG
;
A
#
# COMPACT_ATOMS: atom_id res chain seq x y z
N ARG A 1 -20.13 -0.34 3.93
CA ARG A 1 -20.48 -1.21 2.79
C ARG A 1 -19.30 -1.23 1.82
N ARG A 2 -19.03 -0.17 1.05
CA ARG A 2 -17.88 -0.10 0.11
C ARG A 2 -16.52 -0.55 0.66
N HIS A 3 -16.06 -0.02 1.80
CA HIS A 3 -14.78 -0.44 2.41
C HIS A 3 -14.68 -1.95 2.67
N ALA A 4 -15.74 -2.55 3.24
CA ALA A 4 -15.75 -3.99 3.52
C ALA A 4 -15.75 -4.82 2.22
N ASP A 5 -16.43 -4.35 1.19
CA ASP A 5 -16.47 -5.00 -0.12
C ASP A 5 -15.09 -4.97 -0.79
N GLU A 6 -14.38 -3.83 -0.71
CA GLU A 6 -13.00 -3.66 -1.21
C GLU A 6 -12.01 -4.57 -0.47
N VAL A 7 -12.07 -4.59 0.87
CA VAL A 7 -11.25 -5.49 1.70
C VAL A 7 -11.50 -6.95 1.33
N ASN A 8 -12.76 -7.35 1.16
CA ASN A 8 -13.12 -8.72 0.82
C ASN A 8 -12.67 -9.11 -0.60
N ALA A 9 -12.69 -8.18 -1.55
CA ALA A 9 -12.19 -8.42 -2.90
C ALA A 9 -10.67 -8.70 -2.90
N LEU A 10 -9.89 -7.92 -2.13
CA LEU A 10 -8.45 -8.16 -1.98
C LEU A 10 -8.17 -9.50 -1.29
N LYS A 11 -8.90 -9.83 -0.21
CA LYS A 11 -8.78 -11.13 0.47
C LYS A 11 -9.05 -12.29 -0.48
N LEU A 12 -10.12 -12.22 -1.26
CA LEU A 12 -10.43 -13.24 -2.27
C LEU A 12 -9.30 -13.37 -3.31
N GLY A 13 -8.73 -12.25 -3.78
CA GLY A 13 -7.58 -12.29 -4.69
C GLY A 13 -6.39 -13.03 -4.09
N LEU A 14 -6.05 -12.75 -2.82
CA LEU A 14 -4.98 -13.45 -2.10
C LEU A 14 -5.29 -14.95 -1.95
N ASP A 15 -6.53 -15.31 -1.60
CA ASP A 15 -6.97 -16.70 -1.48
C ASP A 15 -6.87 -17.47 -2.83
N LEU A 16 -6.95 -16.75 -3.95
CA LEU A 16 -6.78 -17.27 -5.31
C LEU A 16 -5.32 -17.21 -5.81
N GLY A 17 -4.37 -16.79 -4.97
CA GLY A 17 -2.94 -16.76 -5.30
C GLY A 17 -2.44 -15.48 -5.97
N MET A 18 -3.24 -14.41 -6.01
CA MET A 18 -2.82 -13.09 -6.50
C MET A 18 -2.02 -12.35 -5.41
N THR A 19 -0.79 -12.77 -5.16
CA THR A 19 0.00 -12.32 -3.99
C THR A 19 0.62 -10.93 -4.10
N LEU A 20 0.68 -10.33 -5.29
CA LEU A 20 1.13 -8.95 -5.47
C LEU A 20 -0.04 -7.97 -5.28
N ILE A 21 0.12 -7.02 -4.36
CA ILE A 21 -0.84 -5.92 -4.17
C ILE A 21 -0.13 -4.61 -4.46
N ASP A 22 -0.71 -3.82 -5.38
CA ASP A 22 -0.25 -2.49 -5.75
C ASP A 22 -1.16 -1.40 -5.16
N THR A 23 -0.55 -0.42 -4.49
CA THR A 23 -1.23 0.77 -3.95
C THR A 23 -0.32 2.00 -4.08
N ALA A 24 -0.72 3.17 -3.56
CA ALA A 24 0.10 4.38 -3.54
C ALA A 24 -0.43 5.38 -2.49
N GLU A 25 0.44 6.27 -1.99
CA GLU A 25 0.03 7.34 -1.07
C GLU A 25 -1.05 8.27 -1.68
N MET A 26 -1.05 8.40 -3.01
CA MET A 26 -2.01 9.21 -3.77
C MET A 26 -3.42 8.61 -3.77
N TYR A 27 -3.54 7.28 -3.68
CA TYR A 27 -4.81 6.58 -3.90
C TYR A 27 -5.74 6.82 -2.71
N ALA A 28 -6.74 7.68 -2.94
CA ALA A 28 -7.62 8.20 -1.90
C ALA A 28 -6.85 8.82 -0.71
N SER A 29 -5.71 9.46 -0.98
CA SER A 29 -4.86 10.11 0.03
C SER A 29 -4.49 9.19 1.21
N GLY A 30 -4.14 7.94 0.93
CA GLY A 30 -3.84 6.90 1.93
C GLY A 30 -5.01 5.96 2.23
N GLY A 31 -6.24 6.30 1.85
CA GLY A 31 -7.40 5.43 2.10
C GLY A 31 -7.29 4.05 1.43
N ALA A 32 -6.67 3.96 0.25
CA ALA A 32 -6.41 2.66 -0.38
C ALA A 32 -5.35 1.84 0.39
N GLU A 33 -4.35 2.47 0.99
CA GLU A 33 -3.37 1.81 1.85
C GLU A 33 -4.03 1.24 3.11
N GLU A 34 -5.00 1.95 3.70
CA GLU A 34 -5.79 1.47 4.85
C GLU A 34 -6.64 0.24 4.50
N VAL A 35 -7.26 0.23 3.31
CA VAL A 35 -8.00 -0.94 2.78
C VAL A 35 -7.06 -2.14 2.62
N VAL A 36 -5.87 -1.92 2.03
CA VAL A 36 -4.86 -2.98 1.90
C VAL A 36 -4.45 -3.51 3.27
N ALA A 37 -4.22 -2.64 4.25
CA ALA A 37 -3.86 -3.03 5.60
C ALA A 37 -4.90 -3.96 6.25
N ASP A 38 -6.20 -3.67 6.08
CA ASP A 38 -7.29 -4.53 6.55
C ASP A 38 -7.35 -5.88 5.80
N ALA A 39 -6.99 -5.89 4.52
CA ALA A 39 -6.97 -7.10 3.71
C ALA A 39 -5.84 -8.07 4.11
N ILE A 40 -4.65 -7.54 4.44
CA ILE A 40 -3.45 -8.33 4.70
C ILE A 40 -3.20 -8.63 6.19
N ALA A 41 -4.05 -8.12 7.09
CA ALA A 41 -3.90 -8.31 8.53
C ALA A 41 -3.79 -9.80 8.92
N GLY A 42 -2.71 -10.17 9.62
CA GLY A 42 -2.41 -11.54 10.03
C GLY A 42 -1.80 -12.44 8.96
N ARG A 43 -1.55 -11.92 7.74
CA ARG A 43 -1.04 -12.68 6.59
C ARG A 43 -0.07 -11.84 5.74
N ARG A 44 0.66 -10.92 6.37
CA ARG A 44 1.62 -10.02 5.72
C ARG A 44 2.69 -10.76 4.92
N ASP A 45 3.13 -11.92 5.41
CA ASP A 45 4.18 -12.73 4.77
C ASP A 45 3.72 -13.43 3.47
N GLU A 46 2.40 -13.46 3.21
CA GLU A 46 1.84 -14.02 1.96
C GLU A 46 1.81 -13.01 0.81
N VAL A 47 2.18 -11.75 1.07
CA VAL A 47 1.94 -10.61 0.15
C VAL A 47 3.25 -10.00 -0.31
N PHE A 48 3.37 -9.74 -1.62
CA PHE A 48 4.36 -8.83 -2.19
C PHE A 48 3.72 -7.44 -2.34
N LEU A 49 4.05 -6.53 -1.43
CA LEU A 49 3.40 -5.24 -1.29
C LEU A 49 4.16 -4.13 -2.02
N VAL A 50 3.47 -3.45 -2.92
CA VAL A 50 3.99 -2.31 -3.69
C VAL A 50 3.27 -1.03 -3.26
N SER A 51 4.04 0.03 -2.95
CA SER A 51 3.51 1.39 -2.83
C SER A 51 4.38 2.39 -3.59
N LYS A 52 3.92 3.64 -3.67
CA LYS A 52 4.52 4.67 -4.54
C LYS A 52 4.58 6.01 -3.83
N VAL A 53 5.67 6.75 -4.06
CA VAL A 53 5.85 8.14 -3.64
C VAL A 53 5.53 9.11 -4.79
N LEU A 54 4.75 10.15 -4.51
CA LEU A 54 4.49 11.24 -5.44
C LEU A 54 5.77 12.02 -5.73
N PRO A 55 5.94 12.59 -6.94
CA PRO A 55 7.17 13.32 -7.26
C PRO A 55 7.36 14.59 -6.42
N SER A 56 6.24 15.21 -6.01
CA SER A 56 6.27 16.35 -5.07
C SER A 56 6.85 15.98 -3.69
N ASN A 57 6.81 14.71 -3.33
CA ASN A 57 7.38 14.16 -2.10
C ASN A 57 8.75 13.50 -2.33
N ALA A 58 9.23 13.39 -3.58
CA ALA A 58 10.40 12.60 -3.95
C ALA A 58 11.76 13.32 -3.73
N SER A 59 11.88 14.11 -2.66
CA SER A 59 13.15 14.72 -2.25
C SER A 59 13.92 13.83 -1.26
N ARG A 60 15.20 14.16 -0.99
CA ARG A 60 16.05 13.41 -0.04
C ARG A 60 15.40 13.24 1.34
N THR A 61 14.65 14.24 1.80
CA THR A 61 13.94 14.21 3.09
C THR A 61 12.46 13.83 2.94
N GLY A 62 11.86 14.07 1.77
CA GLY A 62 10.46 13.75 1.52
C GLY A 62 10.22 12.25 1.32
N VAL A 63 11.11 11.53 0.62
CA VAL A 63 10.96 10.08 0.40
C VAL A 63 10.87 9.30 1.73
N PRO A 64 11.77 9.51 2.72
CA PRO A 64 11.61 8.87 4.02
C PRO A 64 10.29 9.21 4.72
N ALA A 65 9.89 10.48 4.73
CA ALA A 65 8.66 10.92 5.39
C ALA A 65 7.39 10.34 4.74
N ALA A 66 7.35 10.30 3.41
CA ALA A 66 6.27 9.68 2.63
C ALA A 66 6.21 8.16 2.86
N CYS A 67 7.36 7.49 2.85
CA CYS A 67 7.44 6.05 3.13
C CYS A 67 6.94 5.73 4.55
N GLU A 68 7.33 6.51 5.55
CA GLU A 68 6.82 6.35 6.92
C GLU A 68 5.31 6.59 7.02
N ALA A 69 4.74 7.52 6.24
CA ALA A 69 3.30 7.72 6.19
C ALA A 69 2.58 6.51 5.57
N SER A 70 3.08 6.01 4.44
CA SER A 70 2.58 4.78 3.81
C SER A 70 2.65 3.58 4.76
N LEU A 71 3.78 3.36 5.46
CA LEU A 71 3.93 2.28 6.43
C LEU A 71 2.91 2.38 7.58
N ARG A 72 2.62 3.60 8.05
CA ARG A 72 1.57 3.84 9.07
C ARG A 72 0.18 3.48 8.55
N HIS A 73 -0.20 3.90 7.33
CA HIS A 73 -1.50 3.53 6.75
C HIS A 73 -1.61 2.03 6.50
N LEU A 74 -0.54 1.43 5.97
CA LEU A 74 -0.42 0.00 5.67
C LEU A 74 -0.34 -0.88 6.94
N ARG A 75 -0.11 -0.29 8.12
CA ARG A 75 0.07 -0.98 9.41
C ARG A 75 1.07 -2.14 9.33
N THR A 76 2.19 -1.89 8.64
CA THR A 76 3.29 -2.86 8.46
C THR A 76 4.63 -2.15 8.63
N ASP A 77 5.69 -2.92 8.86
CA ASP A 77 7.06 -2.44 9.04
C ASP A 77 7.85 -2.39 7.73
N ARG A 78 7.30 -2.94 6.63
CA ARG A 78 8.01 -3.03 5.35
C ARG A 78 7.10 -2.99 4.12
N ILE A 79 7.65 -2.42 3.06
CA ILE A 79 7.11 -2.44 1.68
C ILE A 79 8.13 -3.19 0.82
N ASP A 80 7.67 -4.17 0.04
CA ASP A 80 8.57 -5.04 -0.73
C ASP A 80 9.15 -4.34 -1.97
N LEU A 81 8.37 -3.43 -2.56
CA LEU A 81 8.81 -2.56 -3.65
C LEU A 81 8.23 -1.15 -3.48
N TYR A 82 9.10 -0.14 -3.46
CA TYR A 82 8.70 1.26 -3.37
C TYR A 82 9.12 2.03 -4.62
N LEU A 83 8.13 2.61 -5.31
CA LEU A 83 8.31 3.23 -6.63
C LEU A 83 8.24 4.75 -6.57
N LEU A 84 9.03 5.43 -7.39
CA LEU A 84 8.68 6.78 -7.82
C LEU A 84 7.47 6.68 -8.76
N HIS A 85 6.38 7.41 -8.45
CA HIS A 85 5.12 7.25 -9.16
C HIS A 85 5.18 7.70 -10.64
N TRP A 86 5.93 8.78 -10.93
CA TRP A 86 6.34 9.22 -12.27
C TRP A 86 7.51 10.22 -12.16
N PRO A 87 8.27 10.52 -13.23
CA PRO A 87 9.25 11.61 -13.19
C PRO A 87 8.57 12.97 -12.97
N GLY A 88 9.03 13.74 -11.99
CA GLY A 88 8.53 15.08 -11.65
C GLY A 88 9.08 16.19 -12.53
#